data_AF-A0A9P6F5H6-F1
#
_entry.id   AF-A0A9P6F5H6-F1
#
_cell.length_a   1.000
_cell.length_b   1.000
_cell.length_c   1.000
_cell.angle_alpha   90.00
_cell.angle_beta   90.00
_cell.angle_gamma   90.00
#
_symmetry.space_group_name_H-M   'P 1'
#
loop_
_entity.id
_entity.type
_entity.pdbx_description
1 polymer ?
#
loop_
_entity_poly.entity_id
_entity_poly.type
_entity_poly.pdbx_seq_one_letter_code
_entity_poly.pdbx_strand_id
1 'polypeptide(L)'
;MPSFNYGYAMGDFPGDKRIVTPPMLGNKISLSLGHTSTFVFLGTKAEILEWFKTVGPSKVVQAVLFHDRPSEPLDLVFDLLPIPNPDLTWLQYYQSFYQSDPTLERYRLEIRPEQPKIDAEIEPLYRMYAKSGVCLGDIAPALEKKWSEVPSKSYLDMVKEVFYERDDVNEHAQQVAEETKKRDEAGREVELEDIVVSVPVPAEQQPRP
;
A
#
# COMPACT_ATOMS: atom_id res chain seq x y z
N MET A 1 -13.30 7.16 -15.36
CA MET A 1 -12.24 8.09 -14.92
C MET A 1 -12.02 7.89 -13.44
N PRO A 2 -10.87 7.39 -12.97
CA PRO A 2 -10.47 7.65 -11.60
C PRO A 2 -10.10 9.13 -11.55
N SER A 3 -11.03 9.98 -11.13
CA SER A 3 -10.73 11.37 -10.78
C SER A 3 -9.76 11.40 -9.59
N PHE A 4 -9.09 12.53 -9.38
CA PHE A 4 -8.43 12.81 -8.12
C PHE A 4 -9.33 12.42 -6.94
N ASN A 5 -8.80 11.64 -5.99
CA ASN A 5 -9.56 11.11 -4.86
C ASN A 5 -8.69 11.08 -3.61
N TYR A 6 -9.28 11.23 -2.44
CA TYR A 6 -8.58 11.16 -1.16
C TYR A 6 -9.48 10.63 -0.05
N GLY A 7 -8.89 10.08 1.00
CA GLY A 7 -9.65 9.61 2.15
C GLY A 7 -8.91 8.56 2.96
N TYR A 8 -9.61 7.94 3.89
CA TYR A 8 -9.08 6.83 4.66
C TYR A 8 -9.08 5.55 3.82
N ALA A 9 -7.97 4.82 3.82
CA ALA A 9 -7.96 3.47 3.28
C ALA A 9 -8.63 2.53 4.28
N MET A 10 -9.72 1.90 3.85
CA MET A 10 -10.49 0.93 4.64
C MET A 10 -10.51 -0.41 3.91
N GLY A 11 -10.36 -1.50 4.66
CA GLY A 11 -10.47 -2.86 4.12
C GLY A 11 -9.74 -3.87 5.00
N ASP A 12 -10.38 -5.02 5.24
CA ASP A 12 -9.82 -6.11 6.04
C ASP A 12 -9.01 -7.11 5.20
N PHE A 13 -9.05 -7.00 3.86
CA PHE A 13 -8.42 -7.92 2.93
C PHE A 13 -7.27 -7.28 2.13
N PRO A 14 -6.12 -7.97 1.99
CA PRO A 14 -4.99 -7.48 1.20
C PRO A 14 -5.40 -7.40 -0.28
N GLY A 15 -5.30 -6.18 -0.85
CA GLY A 15 -5.55 -5.92 -2.28
C GLY A 15 -6.75 -5.00 -2.57
N ASP A 16 -7.73 -4.90 -1.66
CA ASP A 16 -8.96 -4.10 -1.86
C ASP A 16 -9.11 -3.02 -0.78
N LYS A 17 -8.12 -2.13 -0.70
CA LYS A 17 -8.19 -0.96 0.17
C LYS A 17 -9.08 0.10 -0.48
N ARG A 18 -10.38 0.04 -0.21
CA ARG A 18 -11.33 1.08 -0.62
C ARG A 18 -10.98 2.40 0.04
N ILE A 19 -10.97 3.48 -0.75
CA ILE A 19 -10.80 4.83 -0.22
C ILE A 19 -12.16 5.40 0.16
N VAL A 20 -12.26 5.84 1.41
CA VAL A 20 -13.47 6.46 1.96
C VAL A 20 -13.16 7.91 2.30
N THR A 21 -13.65 8.83 1.47
CA THR A 21 -13.59 10.26 1.73
C THR A 21 -14.63 10.63 2.80
N PRO A 22 -14.23 11.22 3.93
CA PRO A 22 -15.20 11.70 4.91
C PRO A 22 -16.11 12.80 4.30
N PRO A 23 -17.44 12.75 4.50
CA PRO A 23 -18.38 13.74 3.94
C PRO A 23 -18.05 15.18 4.35
N MET A 24 -17.48 15.34 5.55
CA MET A 24 -16.88 16.59 6.01
C MET A 24 -15.49 16.27 6.54
N LEU A 25 -14.47 16.44 5.69
CA LEU A 25 -13.09 16.33 6.14
C LEU A 25 -12.83 17.48 7.12
N GLY A 26 -12.80 17.17 8.42
CA GLY A 26 -12.48 18.14 9.47
C GLY A 26 -11.08 18.74 9.30
N ASN A 27 -10.69 19.64 10.20
CA ASN A 27 -9.35 20.26 10.17
C ASN A 27 -8.26 19.32 10.67
N LYS A 28 -8.64 18.21 11.30
CA LYS A 28 -7.74 17.21 11.85
C LYS A 28 -7.95 15.87 11.15
N ILE A 29 -6.89 15.35 10.57
CA ILE A 29 -6.81 13.99 10.04
C ILE A 29 -6.14 13.15 11.12
N SER A 30 -6.93 12.32 11.80
CA SER A 30 -6.43 11.42 12.83
C SER A 30 -6.11 10.05 12.26
N LEU A 31 -4.88 9.59 12.50
CA LEU A 31 -4.38 8.27 12.13
C LEU A 31 -4.19 7.42 13.37
N SER A 32 -4.55 6.15 13.32
CA SER A 32 -4.37 5.20 14.44
C SER A 32 -3.83 3.87 13.92
N LEU A 33 -3.14 3.08 14.73
CA LEU A 33 -2.62 1.78 14.28
C LEU A 33 -3.71 0.72 13.98
N GLY A 34 -4.99 1.06 14.13
CA GLY A 34 -6.13 0.20 13.81
C GLY A 34 -6.75 0.52 12.45
N HIS A 35 -8.07 0.72 12.44
CA HIS A 35 -8.86 0.85 11.21
C HIS A 35 -8.57 2.12 10.39
N THR A 36 -8.04 3.18 11.00
CA THR A 36 -7.70 4.45 10.31
C THR A 36 -6.19 4.65 10.25
N SER A 37 -5.44 3.62 9.91
CA SER A 37 -3.98 3.65 9.87
C SER A 37 -3.39 4.37 8.68
N THR A 38 -4.16 4.56 7.61
CA THR A 38 -3.67 5.18 6.39
C THR A 38 -4.65 6.19 5.83
N PHE A 39 -4.18 7.41 5.57
CA PHE A 39 -4.87 8.39 4.74
C PHE A 39 -4.20 8.46 3.37
N VAL A 40 -4.99 8.44 2.31
CA VAL A 40 -4.51 8.24 0.94
C VAL A 40 -4.96 9.38 0.05
N PHE A 41 -4.08 9.77 -0.88
CA PHE A 41 -4.41 10.56 -2.06
C PHE A 41 -4.11 9.75 -3.31
N LEU A 42 -5.04 9.73 -4.27
CA LEU A 42 -4.87 9.16 -5.60
C LEU A 42 -4.98 10.27 -6.63
N GLY A 43 -3.98 10.38 -7.50
CA GLY A 43 -3.95 11.37 -8.56
C GLY A 43 -2.55 11.54 -9.14
N THR A 44 -2.36 12.56 -9.95
CA THR A 44 -1.04 13.01 -10.39
C THR A 44 -0.30 13.73 -9.25
N LYS A 45 1.03 13.84 -9.34
CA LYS A 45 1.82 14.66 -8.39
C LYS A 45 1.30 16.10 -8.31
N ALA A 46 0.91 16.68 -9.46
CA ALA A 46 0.41 18.04 -9.55
C ALA A 46 -0.92 18.22 -8.79
N GLU A 47 -1.89 17.33 -9.01
CA GLU A 47 -3.19 17.38 -8.31
C GLU A 47 -3.03 17.23 -6.79
N ILE A 48 -2.14 16.33 -6.35
CA ILE A 48 -1.87 16.13 -4.91
C ILE A 48 -1.23 17.40 -4.31
N LEU A 49 -0.22 17.97 -4.98
CA LEU A 49 0.42 19.20 -4.51
C LEU A 49 -0.54 20.39 -4.51
N GLU A 50 -1.39 20.52 -5.52
CA GLU A 50 -2.41 21.56 -5.59
C GLU A 50 -3.37 21.44 -4.40
N TRP A 51 -3.83 20.23 -4.08
CA TRP A 51 -4.67 20.00 -2.92
C TRP A 51 -3.95 20.38 -1.61
N PHE A 52 -2.67 20.01 -1.46
CA PHE A 52 -1.87 20.37 -0.28
C PHE A 52 -1.69 21.88 -0.15
N LYS A 53 -1.54 22.61 -1.27
CA LYS A 53 -1.37 24.07 -1.30
C LYS A 53 -2.69 24.81 -1.03
N THR A 54 -3.82 24.28 -1.50
CA THR A 54 -5.13 24.95 -1.44
C THR A 54 -5.96 24.56 -0.22
N VAL A 55 -6.10 23.26 0.04
CA VAL A 55 -6.91 22.71 1.15
C VAL A 55 -6.01 22.39 2.36
N GLY A 56 -4.81 21.88 2.09
CA GLY A 56 -3.84 21.45 3.10
C GLY A 56 -3.47 22.46 4.19
N PRO A 57 -3.47 23.80 3.98
CA PRO A 57 -3.16 24.76 5.06
C PRO A 57 -4.15 24.71 6.23
N SER A 58 -5.35 24.13 6.02
CA SER A 58 -6.36 23.93 7.07
C SER A 58 -6.34 22.53 7.70
N LYS A 59 -5.43 21.65 7.26
CA LYS A 59 -5.44 20.22 7.57
C LYS A 59 -4.19 19.82 8.35
N VAL A 60 -4.38 19.45 9.61
CA VAL A 60 -3.36 18.92 10.50
C VAL A 60 -3.47 17.40 10.54
N VAL A 61 -2.37 16.70 10.30
CA VAL A 61 -2.31 15.24 10.43
C VAL A 61 -1.71 14.87 11.78
N GLN A 62 -2.34 13.96 12.50
CA GLN A 62 -1.83 13.47 13.78
C GLN A 62 -1.99 11.96 13.90
N ALA A 63 -0.90 11.27 14.22
CA ALA A 63 -0.93 9.89 14.68
C ALA A 63 -1.29 9.85 16.17
N VAL A 64 -2.31 9.07 16.51
CA VAL A 64 -2.82 8.87 17.86
C VAL A 64 -2.84 7.36 18.14
N LEU A 65 -2.04 6.94 19.13
CA LEU A 65 -1.93 5.53 19.53
C LEU A 65 -3.11 5.10 20.43
N PHE A 66 -3.40 5.90 21.46
CA PHE A 66 -4.49 5.67 22.40
C PHE A 66 -5.07 7.02 22.84
N HIS A 67 -6.40 7.17 22.83
CA HIS A 67 -7.04 8.40 23.31
C HIS A 67 -6.87 8.62 24.83
N ASP A 68 -6.60 7.56 25.60
CA ASP A 68 -6.61 7.58 27.07
C ASP A 68 -5.21 7.64 27.75
N ARG A 69 -4.11 7.69 26.99
CA ARG A 69 -2.77 7.81 27.58
C ARG A 69 -1.91 8.84 26.85
N PRO A 70 -1.10 9.64 27.56
CA PRO A 70 -0.07 10.47 26.94
C PRO A 70 1.07 9.56 26.47
N SER A 71 0.87 8.86 25.36
CA SER A 71 1.97 8.28 24.60
C SER A 71 2.60 9.37 23.74
N GLU A 72 3.92 9.37 23.61
CA GLU A 72 4.59 10.20 22.61
C GLU A 72 3.94 9.94 21.23
N PRO A 73 3.56 10.99 20.50
CA PRO A 73 2.90 10.82 19.22
C PRO A 73 3.91 10.23 18.21
N LEU A 74 3.52 9.16 17.52
CA LEU A 74 4.35 8.57 16.48
C LEU A 74 4.60 9.57 15.35
N ASP A 75 5.81 9.57 14.81
CA ASP A 75 6.11 10.31 13.59
C ASP A 75 5.27 9.77 12.42
N LEU A 76 5.18 10.57 11.37
CA LEU A 76 4.39 10.31 10.18
C LEU A 76 5.32 9.98 9.02
N VAL A 77 4.88 9.01 8.22
CA VAL A 77 5.53 8.57 6.98
C VAL A 77 4.63 8.97 5.81
N PHE A 78 5.25 9.57 4.80
CA PHE A 78 4.64 9.97 3.53
C PHE A 78 5.29 9.14 2.43
N ASP A 79 4.55 8.15 1.93
CA ASP A 79 5.02 7.23 0.89
C ASP A 79 4.31 7.51 -0.43
N LEU A 80 5.05 7.89 -1.45
CA LEU A 80 4.53 8.01 -2.81
C LEU A 80 4.77 6.70 -3.55
N LEU A 81 3.69 6.02 -3.93
CA LEU A 81 3.70 4.77 -4.68
C LEU A 81 3.19 5.03 -6.10
N PRO A 82 3.82 4.48 -7.15
CA PRO A 82 3.26 4.52 -8.49
C PRO A 82 2.00 3.66 -8.53
N ILE A 83 1.01 4.06 -9.34
CA ILE A 83 -0.13 3.19 -9.67
C ILE A 83 -0.31 3.10 -11.18
N PRO A 84 -0.74 1.94 -11.70
CA PRO A 84 -1.12 1.84 -13.10
C PRO A 84 -2.20 2.87 -13.42
N ASN A 85 -2.05 3.58 -14.52
CA ASN A 85 -3.09 4.46 -15.04
C ASN A 85 -3.92 3.68 -16.08
N PRO A 86 -5.13 3.20 -15.71
CA PRO A 86 -5.97 2.41 -16.63
C PRO A 86 -6.54 3.25 -17.77
N ASP A 87 -6.49 4.58 -17.68
CA ASP A 87 -6.99 5.49 -18.72
C ASP A 87 -5.96 5.72 -19.85
N LEU A 88 -4.74 5.18 -19.74
CA LEU A 88 -3.72 5.34 -20.79
C LEU A 88 -4.13 4.60 -22.06
N THR A 89 -4.08 5.32 -23.18
CA THR A 89 -4.10 4.65 -24.49
C THR A 89 -2.84 3.80 -24.66
N TRP A 90 -2.90 2.77 -25.51
CA TRP A 90 -1.72 1.95 -25.82
C TRP A 90 -0.52 2.78 -26.27
N LEU A 91 -0.74 3.82 -27.08
CA LEU A 91 0.32 4.73 -27.53
C LEU A 91 0.96 5.48 -26.36
N GLN A 92 0.17 6.05 -25.45
CA GLN A 92 0.67 6.75 -24.27
C GLN A 92 1.40 5.80 -23.32
N TYR A 93 0.89 4.57 -23.17
CA TYR A 93 1.56 3.53 -22.42
C TYR A 93 2.94 3.23 -23.01
N TYR A 94 3.05 2.97 -24.32
CA TYR A 94 4.34 2.74 -24.97
C TYR A 94 5.29 3.95 -24.91
N GLN A 95 4.76 5.17 -25.03
CA GLN A 95 5.57 6.39 -24.90
C GLN A 95 6.11 6.59 -23.49
N SER A 96 5.34 6.20 -22.46
CA SER A 96 5.78 6.29 -21.06
C SER A 96 7.03 5.47 -20.77
N PHE A 97 7.38 4.48 -21.62
CA PHE A 97 8.63 3.73 -21.46
C PHE A 97 9.90 4.51 -21.84
N TYR A 98 9.76 5.55 -22.65
CA TYR A 98 10.90 6.31 -23.16
C TYR A 98 10.90 7.76 -22.68
N GLN A 99 9.74 8.25 -22.25
CA GLN A 99 9.57 9.61 -21.77
C GLN A 99 8.54 9.62 -20.64
N SER A 100 8.99 9.96 -19.43
CA SER A 100 8.08 10.25 -18.32
C SER A 100 7.24 11.47 -18.66
N ASP A 101 5.92 11.29 -18.65
CA ASP A 101 4.94 12.37 -18.76
C ASP A 101 4.27 12.56 -17.39
N PRO A 102 4.62 13.62 -16.64
CA PRO A 102 4.07 13.88 -15.31
C PRO A 102 2.55 14.10 -15.30
N THR A 103 1.94 14.40 -16.44
CA THR A 103 0.49 14.62 -16.58
C THR A 103 -0.29 13.31 -16.73
N LEU A 104 0.39 12.24 -17.13
CA LEU A 104 -0.19 10.93 -17.40
C LEU A 104 0.12 9.91 -16.29
N GLU A 105 1.20 10.11 -15.55
CA GLU A 105 1.58 9.26 -14.44
C GLU A 105 0.67 9.46 -13.22
N ARG A 106 0.11 8.36 -12.72
CA ARG A 106 -0.76 8.33 -11.54
C ARG A 106 0.00 7.78 -10.34
N TYR A 107 -0.31 8.34 -9.18
CA TYR A 107 0.36 8.03 -7.93
C TYR A 107 -0.65 7.85 -6.79
N ARG A 108 -0.21 7.09 -5.80
CA ARG A 108 -0.86 6.89 -4.52
C ARG A 108 0.06 7.41 -3.42
N LEU A 109 -0.30 8.55 -2.83
CA LEU A 109 0.38 9.06 -1.64
C LEU A 109 -0.30 8.47 -0.40
N GLU A 110 0.43 7.69 0.39
CA GLU A 110 -0.02 7.17 1.68
C GLU A 110 0.63 7.97 2.82
N ILE A 111 -0.21 8.40 3.77
CA ILE A 111 0.22 8.99 5.04
C ILE A 111 -0.11 8.00 6.14
N ARG A 112 0.91 7.55 6.86
CA ARG A 112 0.83 6.51 7.89
C ARG A 112 1.60 6.93 9.15
N PRO A 113 1.22 6.44 10.35
CA PRO A 113 2.15 6.42 11.48
C PRO A 113 3.39 5.59 11.14
N GLU A 114 4.55 6.02 11.61
CA GLU A 114 5.81 5.30 11.44
C GLU A 114 5.75 3.91 12.08
N GLN A 115 6.16 2.91 11.31
CA GLN A 115 6.19 1.51 11.71
C GLN A 115 7.43 0.85 11.11
N PRO A 116 8.57 0.85 11.82
CA PRO A 116 9.87 0.47 11.25
C PRO A 116 9.90 -0.90 10.56
N LYS A 117 9.12 -1.87 11.06
CA LYS A 117 9.00 -3.20 10.44
C LYS A 117 8.32 -3.16 9.08
N ILE A 118 7.19 -2.47 8.98
CA ILE A 118 6.41 -2.36 7.73
C ILE A 118 7.13 -1.43 6.76
N ASP A 119 7.73 -0.35 7.27
CA ASP A 119 8.45 0.61 6.45
C ASP A 119 9.69 -0.02 5.80
N ALA A 120 10.33 -1.01 6.42
CA ALA A 120 11.42 -1.77 5.82
C ALA A 120 10.97 -2.69 4.67
N GLU A 121 9.70 -3.15 4.69
CA GLU A 121 9.14 -4.05 3.67
C GLU A 121 8.58 -3.29 2.46
N ILE A 122 8.09 -2.07 2.66
CA ILE A 122 7.54 -1.24 1.59
C ILE A 122 8.64 -0.39 0.96
N GLU A 123 8.84 -0.56 -0.35
CA GLU A 123 9.78 0.25 -1.15
C GLU A 123 9.00 1.27 -2.01
N PRO A 124 8.75 2.50 -1.51
CA PRO A 124 8.05 3.53 -2.25
C PRO A 124 8.97 4.26 -3.24
N LEU A 125 8.37 4.96 -4.20
CA LEU A 125 9.11 5.82 -5.12
C LEU A 125 9.82 6.98 -4.38
N TYR A 126 9.10 7.59 -3.44
CA TYR A 126 9.66 8.57 -2.51
C TYR A 126 9.09 8.34 -1.12
N ARG A 127 9.96 8.41 -0.12
CA ARG A 127 9.59 8.44 1.29
C ARG A 127 10.01 9.76 1.92
N MET A 128 9.13 10.32 2.75
CA MET A 128 9.42 11.44 3.63
C MET A 128 8.88 11.19 5.03
N TYR A 129 9.60 11.70 6.04
CA TYR A 129 9.18 11.65 7.43
C TYR A 129 8.80 13.05 7.92
N ALA A 130 7.79 13.14 8.77
CA ALA A 130 7.38 14.37 9.43
C ALA A 130 6.92 14.10 10.86
N LYS A 131 6.99 15.11 11.72
CA LYS A 131 6.44 15.01 13.08
C LYS A 131 4.92 14.92 13.05
N SER A 132 4.34 14.20 14.01
CA SER A 132 2.90 14.23 14.25
C SER A 132 2.42 15.64 14.57
N GLY A 133 1.23 16.01 14.11
CA GLY A 133 0.66 17.35 14.29
C GLY A 133 1.09 18.35 13.22
N VAL A 134 1.69 17.88 12.13
CA VAL A 134 2.11 18.71 11.00
C VAL A 134 0.92 19.15 10.14
N CYS A 135 1.00 20.38 9.63
CA CYS A 135 0.05 20.90 8.65
C CYS A 135 0.45 20.46 7.24
N LEU A 136 -0.51 19.99 6.44
CA LEU A 136 -0.23 19.52 5.08
C LEU A 136 0.22 20.65 4.15
N GLY A 137 -0.25 21.88 4.37
CA GLY A 137 0.22 23.06 3.62
C GLY A 137 1.72 23.31 3.80
N ASP A 138 2.24 23.14 5.02
CA ASP A 138 3.64 23.40 5.35
C ASP A 138 4.58 22.33 4.76
N ILE A 139 4.09 21.12 4.53
CA ILE A 139 4.85 20.02 3.93
C ILE A 139 4.92 20.15 2.39
N ALA A 140 3.95 20.81 1.76
CA ALA A 140 3.83 20.86 0.30
C ALA A 140 5.14 21.25 -0.43
N PRO A 141 5.88 22.29 0.00
CA PRO A 141 7.14 22.67 -0.64
C PRO A 141 8.25 21.61 -0.49
N ALA A 142 8.27 20.89 0.64
CA ALA A 142 9.24 19.83 0.90
C ALA A 142 8.95 18.59 0.03
N LEU A 143 7.67 18.23 -0.14
CA LEU A 143 7.26 17.17 -1.07
C LEU A 143 7.58 17.54 -2.51
N GLU A 144 7.23 18.75 -2.94
CA GLU A 144 7.50 19.25 -4.30
C GLU A 144 9.00 19.19 -4.62
N LYS A 145 9.85 19.64 -3.69
CA LYS A 145 11.30 19.52 -3.82
C LYS A 145 11.73 18.05 -3.91
N LYS A 146 11.26 17.18 -3.00
CA LYS A 146 11.64 15.76 -2.97
C LYS A 146 11.25 15.03 -4.25
N TRP A 147 10.06 15.30 -4.77
CA TRP A 147 9.53 14.63 -5.97
C TRP A 147 10.13 15.15 -7.28
N SER A 148 10.86 16.26 -7.23
CA SER A 148 11.67 16.76 -8.35
C SER A 148 13.03 16.08 -8.45
N GLU A 149 13.47 15.36 -7.41
CA GLU A 149 14.70 14.56 -7.43
C GLU A 149 14.52 13.34 -8.34
N VAL A 150 15.61 12.92 -8.99
CA VAL A 150 15.60 11.69 -9.78
C VAL A 150 15.24 10.53 -8.84
N PRO A 151 14.19 9.76 -9.15
CA PRO A 151 13.76 8.67 -8.29
C PRO A 151 14.84 7.58 -8.19
N SER A 152 14.89 6.88 -7.05
CA SER A 152 15.83 5.78 -6.81
C SER A 152 15.55 4.56 -7.69
N LYS A 153 14.29 4.35 -8.09
CA LYS A 153 13.84 3.37 -9.09
C LYS A 153 13.03 4.09 -10.17
N SER A 154 13.29 3.80 -11.44
CA SER A 154 12.48 4.39 -12.51
C SER A 154 11.08 3.76 -12.53
N TYR A 155 10.10 4.47 -13.07
CA TYR A 155 8.76 3.89 -13.32
C TYR A 155 8.84 2.58 -14.12
N LEU A 156 9.82 2.48 -15.03
CA LEU A 156 10.09 1.26 -15.79
C LEU A 156 10.48 0.08 -14.92
N ASP A 157 11.37 0.31 -13.95
CA ASP A 157 11.87 -0.79 -13.11
C ASP A 157 10.74 -1.35 -12.25
N MET A 158 9.89 -0.48 -11.70
CA MET A 158 8.74 -0.91 -10.90
C MET A 158 7.61 -1.52 -11.73
N VAL A 159 7.33 -1.00 -12.93
CA VAL A 159 6.36 -1.62 -13.85
C VAL A 159 6.87 -2.99 -14.28
N LYS A 160 8.15 -3.11 -14.63
CA LYS A 160 8.74 -4.42 -14.94
C LYS A 160 8.57 -5.39 -13.78
N GLU A 161 8.89 -5.00 -12.54
CA GLU A 161 8.66 -5.84 -11.36
C GLU A 161 7.19 -6.29 -11.29
N VAL A 162 6.21 -5.38 -11.36
CA VAL A 162 4.78 -5.73 -11.24
C VAL A 162 4.26 -6.63 -12.37
N PHE A 163 4.73 -6.45 -13.59
CA PHE A 163 4.27 -7.23 -14.74
C PHE A 163 5.01 -8.56 -14.86
N TYR A 164 6.33 -8.60 -14.65
CA TYR A 164 7.09 -9.86 -14.67
C TYR A 164 6.75 -10.75 -13.47
N GLU A 165 6.57 -10.21 -12.26
CA GLU A 165 6.10 -11.01 -11.12
C GLU A 165 4.69 -11.58 -11.35
N ARG A 166 3.83 -10.86 -12.08
CA ARG A 166 2.50 -11.36 -12.45
C ARG A 166 2.57 -12.51 -13.45
N ASP A 167 3.45 -12.42 -14.43
CA ASP A 167 3.66 -13.48 -15.42
C ASP A 167 4.27 -14.71 -14.75
N ASP A 168 5.25 -14.55 -13.86
CA ASP A 168 5.88 -15.65 -13.11
C ASP A 168 4.87 -16.36 -12.18
N VAL A 169 4.00 -15.62 -11.49
CA VAL A 169 2.96 -16.19 -10.62
C VAL A 169 1.89 -16.92 -11.45
N ASN A 170 1.55 -16.40 -12.63
CA ASN A 170 0.58 -17.02 -13.53
C ASN A 170 1.14 -18.29 -14.18
N GLU A 171 2.42 -18.28 -14.59
CA GLU A 171 3.13 -19.46 -15.09
C GLU A 171 3.27 -20.54 -14.01
N HIS A 172 3.65 -20.17 -12.79
CA HIS A 172 3.71 -21.11 -11.68
C HIS A 172 2.33 -21.73 -11.37
N ALA A 173 1.26 -20.93 -11.38
CA ALA A 173 -0.10 -21.42 -11.18
C ALA A 173 -0.53 -22.41 -12.29
N GLN A 174 -0.15 -22.15 -13.54
CA GLN A 174 -0.42 -23.05 -14.66
C GLN A 174 0.39 -24.35 -14.57
N GLN A 175 1.66 -24.28 -14.19
CA GLN A 175 2.51 -25.46 -13.97
C GLN A 175 1.96 -26.35 -12.86
N VAL A 176 1.55 -25.77 -11.72
CA VAL A 176 0.92 -26.51 -10.61
C VAL A 176 -0.41 -27.14 -11.06
N ALA A 177 -1.23 -26.42 -11.84
CA ALA A 177 -2.47 -26.95 -12.37
C ALA A 177 -2.23 -28.12 -13.34
N GLU A 178 -1.22 -28.04 -14.21
CA GLU A 178 -0.84 -29.13 -15.11
C GLU A 178 -0.26 -30.34 -14.38
N GLU A 179 0.58 -30.14 -13.35
CA GLU A 179 1.09 -31.22 -12.51
C GLU A 179 -0.02 -31.92 -11.74
N THR A 180 -0.95 -31.15 -11.17
CA THR A 180 -2.11 -31.71 -10.45
C THR A 180 -2.99 -32.54 -11.39
N LYS A 181 -3.29 -31.99 -12.58
CA LYS A 181 -4.02 -32.71 -13.62
C LYS A 181 -3.31 -33.99 -14.07
N LYS A 182 -1.99 -33.95 -14.26
CA LYS A 182 -1.20 -35.15 -14.59
C LYS A 182 -1.21 -36.19 -13.46
N ARG A 183 -1.21 -35.78 -12.19
CA ARG A 183 -1.31 -36.71 -11.04
C ARG A 183 -2.69 -37.37 -10.96
N ASP A 184 -3.75 -36.60 -11.21
CA ASP A 184 -5.12 -37.10 -11.21
C ASP A 184 -5.37 -38.05 -12.40
N GLU A 185 -4.84 -37.73 -13.59
CA GLU A 185 -4.92 -38.59 -14.78
C GLU A 185 -4.02 -39.83 -14.67
N ALA A 186 -2.91 -39.76 -13.91
CA ALA A 186 -2.04 -40.91 -13.65
C ALA A 186 -2.63 -41.93 -12.65
N GLY A 187 -3.83 -41.68 -12.12
CA GLY A 187 -4.58 -42.66 -11.32
C GLY A 187 -3.82 -43.14 -10.08
N ARG A 188 -3.03 -42.26 -9.45
CA ARG A 188 -2.35 -42.61 -8.19
C ARG A 188 -3.37 -42.53 -7.06
N GLU A 189 -4.02 -43.65 -6.76
CA GLU A 189 -4.77 -43.83 -5.53
C GLU A 189 -3.86 -43.40 -4.36
N VAL A 190 -4.26 -42.34 -3.68
CA VAL A 190 -3.64 -41.97 -2.41
C VAL A 190 -4.16 -42.99 -1.40
N GLU A 191 -3.33 -43.98 -1.06
CA GLU A 191 -3.62 -44.86 0.08
C GLU A 191 -3.74 -43.98 1.33
N LEU A 192 -4.93 -44.00 1.94
CA LEU A 192 -5.33 -43.16 3.09
C LEU A 192 -4.54 -43.47 4.39
N GLU A 193 -3.52 -44.32 4.34
CA GLU A 193 -2.77 -44.79 5.52
C GLU A 193 -1.58 -43.90 5.91
N ASP A 194 -1.15 -42.97 5.05
CA ASP A 194 0.07 -42.15 5.29
C ASP A 194 -0.19 -40.74 5.85
N ILE A 195 -1.45 -40.36 6.11
CA ILE A 195 -1.77 -39.12 6.83
C ILE A 195 -1.80 -39.41 8.34
N VAL A 196 -0.63 -39.72 8.91
CA VAL A 196 -0.45 -39.64 10.37
C VAL A 196 -0.18 -38.18 10.72
N VAL A 197 -1.26 -37.39 10.83
CA VAL A 197 -1.19 -36.12 11.57
C VAL A 197 -0.88 -36.48 13.01
N SER A 198 0.39 -36.32 13.40
CA SER A 198 0.83 -36.42 14.79
C SER A 198 0.22 -35.24 15.55
N VAL A 199 -1.01 -35.40 16.04
CA VAL A 199 -1.63 -34.42 16.94
C VAL A 199 -0.90 -34.52 18.30
N PRO A 200 -0.27 -33.45 18.80
CA PRO A 200 0.26 -33.46 20.16
C PRO A 200 -0.93 -33.48 21.12
N VAL A 201 -1.07 -34.57 21.88
CA VAL A 201 -2.08 -34.68 22.94
C VAL A 201 -1.74 -33.67 24.05
N PRO A 202 -2.66 -32.76 24.43
CA PRO A 202 -2.47 -31.88 25.58
C PRO A 202 -2.45 -32.69 26.88
N ALA A 203 -1.52 -32.36 27.77
CA ALA A 203 -1.38 -32.99 29.08
C ALA A 203 -2.61 -32.72 29.97
N GLU A 204 -3.46 -33.73 30.18
CA GLU A 204 -4.44 -33.75 31.26
C GLU A 204 -3.97 -34.62 32.42
N GLN A 205 -3.56 -33.92 33.47
CA GLN A 205 -3.89 -34.14 34.89
C GLN A 205 -3.87 -35.60 35.41
N GLN A 206 -2.78 -35.91 36.14
CA GLN A 206 -2.73 -37.01 37.11
C GLN A 206 -3.86 -36.90 38.16
N PRO A 207 -4.59 -37.97 38.46
CA PRO A 207 -5.21 -38.13 39.77
C PRO A 207 -4.24 -38.87 40.71
N ARG A 208 -4.03 -38.30 41.90
CA ARG A 208 -3.42 -39.01 43.05
C ARG A 208 -4.28 -40.21 43.44
N PRO A 209 -3.66 -41.26 43.97
CA PRO A 209 -3.76 -41.47 45.41
C PRO A 209 -2.41 -41.37 46.14
#